data_AF-A0A4V1UDT5-F1
#
_entry.id   AF-A0A4V1UDT5-F1
#
_cell.length_a   1.000
_cell.length_b   1.000
_cell.length_c   1.000
_cell.angle_alpha   90.00
_cell.angle_beta   90.00
_cell.angle_gamma   90.00
#
_symmetry.space_group_name_H-M   'P 1'
#
loop_
_entity.id
_entity.type
_entity.pdbx_description
1 polymer ?
#
loop_
_entity_poly.entity_id
_entity_poly.type
_entity_poly.pdbx_seq_one_letter_code
_entity_poly.pdbx_strand_id
1 'polypeptide(L)'
;LNLPREPFNVTYKYGIYNTKEKSFIRFEEGTGRKLIGSGDPKKLTVCHDGFIHLPNSTWKGAGVSIPVFSLRSKESFGVGEFTDLKLLADWAKRTNLKLIQILPINDTTATHTWKDTYPYAAISAFALHPMYINLWEVAGKEHAELLKPLKKKQKEINDKIEVDYDSVLKFKFQALKDLYEAKKNELATDEEYQKFFDTNKHWLVPYAAFCYLRDRNGTSDFNKWKIYSEYDKDAIEKYVSKKARHYDKVALHYFIQYHLHLQLKAAAEYAHKNGVILKGDIAIGVYRYGCDAWMAPELYHMDMQAGAPPDMFAVKGQNWGFPTYNWERMAGDNFEWWHQRFTQMGEYFDAFR
;
A
#
# COMPACT_ATOMS: atom_id res chain seq x y z
N LEU A 1 39.08 -8.62 10.87
CA LEU A 1 38.57 -9.98 11.16
C LEU A 1 38.87 -10.86 9.95
N ASN A 2 39.61 -11.95 10.13
CA ASN A 2 39.79 -12.95 9.07
C ASN A 2 38.65 -13.96 9.20
N LEU A 3 37.44 -13.53 8.81
CA LEU A 3 36.18 -14.27 9.00
C LEU A 3 36.24 -15.76 8.57
N PRO A 4 36.95 -16.14 7.49
CA PRO A 4 37.09 -17.56 7.09
C PRO A 4 37.79 -18.46 8.11
N ARG A 5 38.49 -17.92 9.11
CA ARG A 5 39.26 -18.69 10.11
C ARG A 5 38.66 -18.62 11.52
N GLU A 6 37.60 -17.85 11.71
CA GLU A 6 36.97 -17.69 13.03
C GLU A 6 36.00 -18.85 13.29
N PRO A 7 36.11 -19.54 14.44
CA PRO A 7 35.13 -20.55 14.84
C PRO A 7 33.78 -19.90 15.17
N PHE A 8 32.68 -20.58 14.90
CA PHE A 8 31.37 -20.18 15.44
C PHE A 8 31.38 -20.33 16.98
N ASN A 9 30.77 -19.42 17.75
CA ASN A 9 30.02 -18.22 17.38
C ASN A 9 30.92 -16.99 17.23
N VAL A 10 30.68 -16.15 16.23
CA VAL A 10 31.49 -14.95 15.95
C VAL A 10 30.79 -13.70 16.45
N THR A 11 31.53 -12.81 17.12
CA THR A 11 31.04 -11.46 17.47
C THR A 11 31.70 -10.44 16.55
N TYR A 12 30.91 -9.53 15.96
CA TYR A 12 31.39 -8.53 15.01
C TYR A 12 30.65 -7.20 15.15
N LYS A 13 31.19 -6.17 14.50
CA LYS A 13 30.56 -4.87 14.31
C LYS A 13 30.83 -4.38 12.89
N TYR A 14 29.86 -3.72 12.30
CA TYR A 14 30.11 -2.93 11.10
C TYR A 14 30.88 -1.64 11.44
N GLY A 15 31.66 -1.16 10.48
CA GLY A 15 32.39 0.10 10.58
C GLY A 15 32.33 0.89 9.28
N ILE A 16 32.33 2.21 9.40
CA ILE A 16 32.39 3.11 8.26
C ILE A 16 33.85 3.39 7.91
N TYR A 17 34.18 3.22 6.64
CA TYR A 17 35.49 3.56 6.08
C TYR A 17 35.35 4.63 4.99
N ASN A 18 36.10 5.73 5.11
CA ASN A 18 36.15 6.76 4.08
C ASN A 18 37.07 6.30 2.95
N THR A 19 36.50 5.98 1.79
CA THR A 19 37.29 5.49 0.64
C THR A 19 38.15 6.57 -0.02
N LYS A 20 37.79 7.86 0.12
CA LYS A 20 38.57 8.99 -0.41
C LYS A 20 39.78 9.28 0.47
N GLU A 21 39.58 9.35 1.77
CA GLU A 21 40.63 9.65 2.76
C GLU A 21 41.43 8.40 3.17
N LYS A 22 40.98 7.21 2.75
CA LYS A 22 41.56 5.91 3.13
C LYS A 22 41.67 5.74 4.65
N SER A 23 40.66 6.22 5.37
CA SER A 23 40.65 6.26 6.84
C SER A 23 39.41 5.55 7.40
N PHE A 24 39.59 4.87 8.53
CA PHE A 24 38.47 4.35 9.31
C PHE A 24 37.81 5.50 10.07
N ILE A 25 36.48 5.63 9.95
CA ILE A 25 35.74 6.70 10.61
C ILE A 25 35.27 6.26 11.99
N ARG A 26 34.50 5.17 12.07
CA ARG A 26 33.90 4.68 13.32
C ARG A 26 33.28 3.31 13.18
N PHE A 27 33.09 2.63 14.31
CA PHE A 27 32.18 1.48 14.42
C PHE A 27 30.74 1.94 14.58
N GLU A 28 29.81 1.02 14.32
CA GLU A 28 28.42 1.14 14.73
C GLU A 28 28.26 1.13 16.27
N GLU A 29 27.15 1.70 16.73
CA GLU A 29 26.73 1.80 18.12
C GLU A 29 26.05 0.52 18.62
N GLY A 30 25.84 0.43 19.93
CA GLY A 30 25.28 -0.75 20.59
C GLY A 30 26.32 -1.84 20.92
N THR A 31 25.85 -2.99 21.38
CA THR A 31 26.67 -4.18 21.65
C THR A 31 27.14 -4.84 20.36
N GLY A 32 28.21 -5.64 20.42
CA GLY A 32 28.64 -6.44 19.26
C GLY A 32 27.53 -7.38 18.76
N ARG A 33 27.37 -7.45 17.44
CA ARG A 33 26.46 -8.39 16.77
C ARG A 33 27.01 -9.80 16.91
N LYS A 34 26.13 -10.80 16.90
CA LYS A 34 26.49 -12.20 17.04
C LYS A 34 26.00 -12.99 15.85
N LEU A 35 26.93 -13.65 15.17
CA LEU A 35 26.61 -14.69 14.21
C LEU A 35 26.67 -16.03 14.94
N ILE A 36 25.49 -16.59 15.21
CA ILE A 36 25.34 -17.91 15.82
C ILE A 36 25.09 -18.91 14.71
N GLY A 37 25.99 -19.86 14.56
CA GLY A 37 25.88 -20.94 13.57
C GLY A 37 26.20 -22.27 14.22
N SER A 38 25.68 -23.36 13.65
CA SER A 38 25.90 -24.70 14.20
C SER A 38 27.32 -25.22 14.02
N GLY A 39 28.17 -24.51 13.26
CA GLY A 39 29.52 -24.97 12.89
C GLY A 39 29.53 -26.20 11.98
N ASP A 40 28.36 -26.66 11.52
CA ASP A 40 28.19 -27.83 10.68
C ASP A 40 28.56 -27.47 9.23
N PRO A 41 29.59 -28.10 8.63
CA PRO A 41 30.04 -27.77 7.29
C PRO A 41 28.99 -28.07 6.19
N LYS A 42 27.90 -28.77 6.52
CA LYS A 42 26.79 -29.06 5.60
C LYS A 42 25.60 -28.10 5.76
N LYS A 43 25.68 -27.13 6.66
CA LYS A 43 24.59 -26.16 6.91
C LYS A 43 25.02 -24.75 6.56
N LEU A 44 24.16 -24.05 5.83
CA LEU A 44 24.29 -22.62 5.56
C LEU A 44 23.56 -21.83 6.65
N THR A 45 24.27 -20.95 7.35
CA THR A 45 23.66 -19.96 8.25
C THR A 45 23.66 -18.61 7.54
N VAL A 46 22.47 -18.03 7.36
CA VAL A 46 22.31 -16.68 6.80
C VAL A 46 21.89 -15.75 7.93
N CYS A 47 22.68 -14.69 8.16
CA CYS A 47 22.32 -13.62 9.08
C CYS A 47 21.96 -12.37 8.27
N HIS A 48 20.79 -11.81 8.52
CA HIS A 48 20.36 -10.55 7.93
C HIS A 48 20.32 -9.46 8.99
N ASP A 49 21.39 -8.67 9.05
CA ASP A 49 21.60 -7.65 10.07
C ASP A 49 20.77 -6.36 9.88
N GLY A 50 20.08 -6.24 8.75
CA GLY A 50 19.38 -5.02 8.36
C GLY A 50 20.35 -3.85 8.16
N PHE A 51 20.11 -2.75 8.87
CA PHE A 51 20.91 -1.53 8.78
C PHE A 51 22.00 -1.48 9.84
N ILE A 52 23.14 -0.89 9.49
CA ILE A 52 24.19 -0.53 10.44
C ILE A 52 23.64 0.45 11.49
N HIS A 53 23.96 0.24 12.77
CA HIS A 53 23.49 1.11 13.85
C HIS A 53 24.38 2.35 13.98
N LEU A 54 24.14 3.36 13.14
CA LEU A 54 24.84 4.64 13.23
C LEU A 54 24.07 5.61 14.13
N PRO A 55 24.75 6.53 14.86
CA PRO A 55 24.03 7.52 15.63
C PRO A 55 23.16 8.36 14.70
N ASN A 56 21.87 8.42 15.04
CA ASN A 56 20.90 9.27 14.35
C ASN A 56 21.02 10.75 14.80
N SER A 57 22.22 11.22 15.13
CA SER A 57 22.46 12.58 15.63
C SER A 57 22.64 13.61 14.51
N THR A 58 22.71 13.16 13.25
CA THR A 58 23.01 14.00 12.09
C THR A 58 21.77 14.46 11.34
N TRP A 59 20.67 13.70 11.36
CA TRP A 59 19.44 14.08 10.66
C TRP A 59 18.48 14.80 11.63
N LYS A 60 18.20 16.06 11.33
CA LYS A 60 17.12 16.84 11.94
C LYS A 60 16.24 17.37 10.82
N GLY A 61 14.94 17.11 10.92
CA GLY A 61 13.98 17.52 9.90
C GLY A 61 12.63 17.83 10.52
N ALA A 62 11.96 18.82 9.97
CA ALA A 62 10.52 19.03 10.18
C ALA A 62 9.77 18.47 8.96
N GLY A 63 8.52 18.09 9.17
CA GLY A 63 7.65 17.62 8.11
C GLY A 63 6.22 18.09 8.29
N VAL A 64 5.39 17.79 7.30
CA VAL A 64 3.94 18.00 7.34
C VAL A 64 3.24 16.65 7.39
N SER A 65 2.18 16.52 8.19
CA SER A 65 1.25 15.39 8.09
C SER A 65 -0.04 15.87 7.45
N ILE A 66 -0.43 15.23 6.34
CA ILE A 66 -1.59 15.65 5.56
C ILE A 66 -2.30 14.44 4.91
N PRO A 67 -3.63 14.34 5.01
CA PRO A 67 -4.36 13.32 4.27
C PRO A 67 -4.32 13.62 2.77
N VAL A 68 -3.99 12.63 1.94
CA VAL A 68 -3.94 12.81 0.47
C VAL A 68 -5.26 13.33 -0.06
N PHE A 69 -6.39 12.78 0.41
CA PHE A 69 -7.73 13.20 -0.05
C PHE A 69 -8.05 14.68 0.21
N SER A 70 -7.33 15.33 1.12
CA SER A 70 -7.51 16.76 1.46
C SER A 70 -6.74 17.71 0.56
N LEU A 71 -5.79 17.21 -0.25
CA LEU A 71 -5.06 18.05 -1.20
C LEU A 71 -6.01 18.59 -2.28
N ARG A 72 -5.67 19.78 -2.78
CA ARG A 72 -6.41 20.46 -3.84
C ARG A 72 -5.41 20.97 -4.87
N SER A 73 -5.58 20.57 -6.12
CA SER A 73 -4.90 21.18 -7.26
C SER A 73 -5.89 21.49 -8.38
N LYS A 74 -5.45 22.30 -9.35
CA LYS A 74 -6.29 22.65 -10.51
C LYS A 74 -6.56 21.43 -11.40
N GLU A 75 -5.65 20.46 -11.38
CA GLU A 75 -5.68 19.28 -12.25
C GLU A 75 -6.30 18.04 -11.57
N SER A 76 -6.54 18.09 -10.25
CA SER A 76 -7.24 17.03 -9.51
C SER A 76 -8.67 16.84 -9.99
N PHE A 77 -9.30 15.71 -9.62
CA PHE A 77 -10.73 15.47 -9.84
C PHE A 77 -11.52 15.44 -8.52
N GLY A 78 -11.66 16.60 -7.87
CA GLY A 78 -12.50 16.80 -6.67
C GLY A 78 -11.91 16.29 -5.36
N VAL A 79 -10.72 15.71 -5.40
CA VAL A 79 -10.02 15.05 -4.30
C VAL A 79 -8.53 15.12 -4.57
N GLY A 80 -7.70 15.16 -3.54
CA GLY A 80 -6.26 15.03 -3.76
C GLY A 80 -5.89 13.64 -4.26
N GLU A 81 -4.95 13.60 -5.20
CA GLU A 81 -4.51 12.40 -5.93
C GLU A 81 -3.00 12.16 -5.72
N PHE A 82 -2.49 10.99 -6.09
CA PHE A 82 -1.06 10.71 -5.94
C PHE A 82 -0.17 11.64 -6.76
N THR A 83 -0.66 12.15 -7.89
CA THR A 83 0.04 13.16 -8.68
C THR A 83 0.23 14.49 -7.93
N ASP A 84 -0.71 14.85 -7.05
CA ASP A 84 -0.66 16.09 -6.26
C ASP A 84 0.44 16.05 -5.18
N LEU A 85 0.91 14.86 -4.80
CA LEU A 85 2.05 14.72 -3.88
C LEU A 85 3.34 15.33 -4.46
N LYS A 86 3.48 15.39 -5.78
CA LYS A 86 4.62 16.08 -6.43
C LYS A 86 4.58 17.59 -6.15
N LEU A 87 3.39 18.19 -6.21
CA LEU A 87 3.20 19.62 -5.87
C LEU A 87 3.44 19.87 -4.39
N LEU A 88 3.04 18.94 -3.52
CA LEU A 88 3.32 19.01 -2.09
C LEU A 88 4.83 18.89 -1.81
N ALA A 89 5.56 18.03 -2.54
CA ALA A 89 7.01 17.92 -2.45
C ALA A 89 7.72 19.21 -2.87
N ASP A 90 7.24 19.88 -3.93
CA ASP A 90 7.75 21.21 -4.32
C ASP A 90 7.56 22.23 -3.21
N TRP A 91 6.37 22.25 -2.60
CA TRP A 91 6.10 23.13 -1.46
C TRP A 91 6.96 22.79 -0.24
N ALA A 92 7.12 21.51 0.08
CA ALA A 92 7.96 21.05 1.19
C ALA A 92 9.42 21.49 0.98
N LYS A 93 9.95 21.34 -0.24
CA LYS A 93 11.29 21.82 -0.59
C LYS A 93 11.44 23.34 -0.42
N ARG A 94 10.48 24.12 -0.91
CA ARG A 94 10.48 25.60 -0.78
C ARG A 94 10.42 26.06 0.67
N THR A 95 9.77 25.30 1.54
CA THR A 95 9.63 25.58 2.97
C THR A 95 10.69 24.88 3.82
N ASN A 96 11.65 24.19 3.19
CA ASN A 96 12.72 23.42 3.83
C ASN A 96 12.22 22.28 4.74
N LEU A 97 10.98 21.83 4.57
CA LEU A 97 10.49 20.59 5.15
C LEU A 97 11.18 19.39 4.48
N LYS A 98 11.48 18.38 5.28
CA LYS A 98 12.21 17.17 4.87
C LYS A 98 11.34 15.93 4.81
N LEU A 99 10.10 16.02 5.29
CA LEU A 99 9.20 14.88 5.41
C LEU A 99 7.76 15.27 5.05
N ILE A 100 7.10 14.40 4.31
CA ILE A 100 5.65 14.39 4.12
C ILE A 100 5.14 13.08 4.72
N GLN A 101 4.29 13.17 5.75
CA GLN A 101 3.52 12.04 6.25
C GLN A 101 2.12 12.06 5.66
N ILE A 102 1.67 10.94 5.12
CA ILE A 102 0.30 10.78 4.64
C ILE A 102 -0.47 9.80 5.53
N LEU A 103 -1.80 9.98 5.58
CA LEU A 103 -2.71 9.01 6.20
C LEU A 103 -2.76 7.70 5.38
N PRO A 104 -3.39 6.63 5.89
CA PRO A 104 -3.51 5.39 5.13
C PRO A 104 -4.19 5.63 3.77
N ILE A 105 -3.65 4.97 2.75
CA ILE A 105 -4.05 5.15 1.34
C ILE A 105 -4.65 3.87 0.73
N ASN A 106 -4.90 2.87 1.57
CA ASN A 106 -5.42 1.59 1.16
C ASN A 106 -6.90 1.67 0.76
N ASP A 107 -7.35 0.75 -0.10
CA ASP A 107 -8.74 0.69 -0.51
C ASP A 107 -9.65 0.34 0.67
N THR A 108 -10.69 1.15 0.85
CA THR A 108 -11.70 1.03 1.93
C THR A 108 -13.10 0.78 1.36
N THR A 109 -13.24 0.59 0.05
CA THR A 109 -14.53 0.48 -0.65
C THR A 109 -15.26 -0.81 -0.23
N ALA A 110 -16.13 -0.76 0.77
CA ALA A 110 -16.91 -1.90 1.24
C ALA A 110 -18.38 -1.81 0.78
N THR A 111 -18.93 -0.59 0.74
CA THR A 111 -20.35 -0.34 0.54
C THR A 111 -20.67 0.51 -0.69
N HIS A 112 -19.67 1.13 -1.32
CA HIS A 112 -19.82 2.16 -2.37
C HIS A 112 -20.62 3.38 -1.89
N THR A 113 -20.45 3.73 -0.61
CA THR A 113 -21.09 4.91 -0.01
C THR A 113 -20.07 5.71 0.81
N TRP A 114 -20.44 6.91 1.22
CA TRP A 114 -19.66 7.75 2.13
C TRP A 114 -19.16 7.04 3.40
N LYS A 115 -19.76 5.92 3.82
CA LYS A 115 -19.28 5.13 4.96
C LYS A 115 -17.87 4.56 4.75
N ASP A 116 -17.45 4.43 3.49
CA ASP A 116 -16.14 3.93 3.11
C ASP A 116 -15.04 5.00 3.24
N THR A 117 -15.36 6.24 3.62
CA THR A 117 -14.37 7.34 3.70
C THR A 117 -13.34 7.16 4.82
N TYR A 118 -13.56 6.24 5.77
CA TYR A 118 -12.69 6.06 6.93
C TYR A 118 -11.38 5.33 6.54
N PRO A 119 -10.22 6.02 6.48
CA PRO A 119 -9.00 5.47 5.86
C PRO A 119 -8.40 4.28 6.64
N TYR A 120 -8.78 4.09 7.90
CA TYR A 120 -8.30 2.99 8.72
C TYR A 120 -9.10 1.69 8.57
N ALA A 121 -10.23 1.71 7.83
CA ALA A 121 -11.03 0.51 7.55
C ALA A 121 -10.69 -0.10 6.19
N ALA A 122 -9.41 -0.40 5.98
CA ALA A 122 -8.93 -0.96 4.72
C ALA A 122 -9.54 -2.34 4.45
N ILE A 123 -10.17 -2.51 3.28
CA ILE A 123 -10.61 -3.83 2.78
C ILE A 123 -9.43 -4.67 2.28
N SER A 124 -8.29 -4.04 1.98
CA SER A 124 -7.03 -4.70 1.66
C SER A 124 -5.86 -3.94 2.28
N ALA A 125 -4.98 -4.60 3.01
CA ALA A 125 -3.74 -4.01 3.51
C ALA A 125 -2.72 -3.69 2.40
N PHE A 126 -2.96 -4.18 1.17
CA PHE A 126 -2.05 -4.09 0.02
C PHE A 126 -2.58 -3.14 -1.05
N ALA A 127 -3.87 -3.25 -1.40
CA ALA A 127 -4.44 -2.51 -2.51
C ALA A 127 -4.56 -1.02 -2.19
N LEU A 128 -4.18 -0.19 -3.15
CA LEU A 128 -4.28 1.27 -3.10
C LEU A 128 -5.72 1.69 -3.40
N HIS A 129 -6.22 2.73 -2.75
CA HIS A 129 -7.60 3.18 -2.96
C HIS A 129 -7.75 3.81 -4.36
N PRO A 130 -8.74 3.37 -5.16
CA PRO A 130 -9.05 3.98 -6.47
C PRO A 130 -9.36 5.49 -6.43
N MET A 131 -9.64 6.05 -5.24
CA MET A 131 -9.87 7.48 -5.07
C MET A 131 -8.66 8.33 -5.51
N TYR A 132 -7.45 7.82 -5.32
CA TYR A 132 -6.22 8.62 -5.51
C TYR A 132 -5.67 8.60 -6.93
N ILE A 133 -6.33 7.90 -7.86
CA ILE A 133 -5.90 7.80 -9.25
C ILE A 133 -6.18 9.10 -10.00
N ASN A 134 -5.19 9.62 -10.70
CA ASN A 134 -5.36 10.71 -11.65
C ASN A 134 -5.72 10.14 -13.03
N LEU A 135 -6.91 10.45 -13.54
CA LEU A 135 -7.41 9.90 -14.81
C LEU A 135 -6.59 10.37 -16.02
N TRP A 136 -6.13 11.62 -16.01
CA TRP A 136 -5.39 12.21 -17.12
C TRP A 136 -4.03 11.54 -17.32
N GLU A 137 -3.35 11.19 -16.23
CA GLU A 137 -2.12 10.38 -16.28
C GLU A 137 -2.37 8.96 -16.81
N VAL A 138 -3.51 8.34 -16.49
CA VAL A 138 -3.87 7.01 -17.05
C VAL A 138 -4.14 7.09 -18.54
N ALA A 139 -4.87 8.12 -18.97
CA ALA A 139 -5.22 8.34 -20.37
C ALA A 139 -4.00 8.65 -21.24
N GLY A 140 -3.02 9.37 -20.69
CA GLY A 140 -1.92 9.92 -21.46
C GLY A 140 -2.42 10.83 -22.59
N LYS A 141 -1.52 11.15 -23.53
CA LYS A 141 -1.89 11.98 -24.70
C LYS A 141 -2.83 11.25 -25.66
N GLU A 142 -2.67 9.94 -25.77
CA GLU A 142 -3.33 9.11 -26.78
C GLU A 142 -4.83 8.93 -26.53
N HIS A 143 -5.25 8.86 -25.25
CA HIS A 143 -6.66 8.67 -24.89
C HIS A 143 -7.29 9.87 -24.18
N ALA A 144 -6.62 11.04 -24.18
CA ALA A 144 -7.12 12.26 -23.54
C ALA A 144 -8.51 12.69 -24.07
N GLU A 145 -8.84 12.34 -25.32
CA GLU A 145 -10.15 12.59 -25.93
C GLU A 145 -11.30 11.93 -25.15
N LEU A 146 -11.07 10.75 -24.56
CA LEU A 146 -12.07 10.04 -23.75
C LEU A 146 -12.46 10.81 -22.48
N LEU A 147 -11.54 11.65 -21.98
CA LEU A 147 -11.74 12.42 -20.75
C LEU A 147 -12.23 13.85 -21.00
N LYS A 148 -12.17 14.36 -22.25
CA LYS A 148 -12.65 15.72 -22.58
C LYS A 148 -14.09 16.00 -22.11
N PRO A 149 -15.06 15.07 -22.24
CA PRO A 149 -16.41 15.30 -21.73
C PRO A 149 -16.48 15.54 -20.22
N LEU A 150 -15.48 15.06 -19.46
CA LEU A 150 -15.43 15.19 -18.02
C LEU A 150 -14.84 16.54 -17.54
N LYS A 151 -14.21 17.35 -18.41
CA LYS A 151 -13.56 18.62 -18.00
C LYS A 151 -14.50 19.59 -17.30
N LYS A 152 -15.72 19.75 -17.83
CA LYS A 152 -16.73 20.62 -17.19
C LYS A 152 -17.07 20.09 -15.80
N LYS A 153 -17.27 18.78 -15.68
CA LYS A 153 -17.60 18.11 -14.42
C LYS A 153 -16.46 18.19 -13.41
N GLN A 154 -15.22 17.99 -13.86
CA GLN A 154 -14.01 18.13 -13.06
C GLN A 154 -13.96 19.51 -12.42
N LYS A 155 -14.16 20.58 -13.21
CA LYS A 155 -14.22 21.94 -12.69
C LYS A 155 -15.33 22.12 -11.66
N GLU A 156 -16.56 21.68 -11.97
CA GLU A 156 -17.70 21.77 -11.04
C GLU A 156 -17.43 21.08 -9.69
N ILE A 157 -16.75 19.92 -9.69
CA ILE A 157 -16.44 19.19 -8.46
C ILE A 157 -15.25 19.83 -7.73
N ASN A 158 -14.24 20.32 -8.44
CA ASN A 158 -13.10 21.04 -7.84
C ASN A 158 -13.53 22.33 -7.12
N ASP A 159 -14.59 22.98 -7.58
CA ASP A 159 -15.13 24.20 -6.95
C ASP A 159 -15.90 23.91 -5.64
N LYS A 160 -16.13 22.64 -5.28
CA LYS A 160 -16.77 22.27 -4.01
C LYS A 160 -15.81 22.42 -2.82
N ILE A 161 -16.32 22.93 -1.71
CA ILE A 161 -15.57 23.05 -0.45
C ILE A 161 -15.21 21.66 0.09
N GLU A 162 -16.21 20.78 0.19
CA GLU A 162 -16.07 19.42 0.69
C GLU A 162 -15.80 18.42 -0.45
N VAL A 163 -15.14 17.31 -0.11
CA VAL A 163 -14.95 16.19 -1.05
C VAL A 163 -16.28 15.49 -1.27
N ASP A 164 -16.80 15.56 -2.50
CA ASP A 164 -17.96 14.78 -2.94
C ASP A 164 -17.55 13.34 -3.26
N TYR A 165 -17.29 12.55 -2.21
CA TYR A 165 -16.70 11.22 -2.27
C TYR A 165 -17.42 10.30 -3.26
N ASP A 166 -18.74 10.18 -3.12
CA ASP A 166 -19.56 9.27 -3.93
C ASP A 166 -19.53 9.66 -5.42
N SER A 167 -19.66 10.96 -5.72
CA SER A 167 -19.62 11.44 -7.11
C SER A 167 -18.24 11.22 -7.72
N VAL A 168 -17.17 11.57 -7.01
CA VAL A 168 -15.79 11.42 -7.50
C VAL A 168 -15.49 9.97 -7.85
N LEU A 169 -15.76 9.02 -6.93
CA LEU A 169 -15.54 7.60 -7.21
C LEU A 169 -16.37 7.11 -8.39
N LYS A 170 -17.66 7.47 -8.44
CA LYS A 170 -18.54 7.07 -9.53
C LYS A 170 -18.00 7.54 -10.90
N PHE A 171 -17.59 8.80 -11.01
CA PHE A 171 -17.04 9.34 -12.25
C PHE A 171 -15.70 8.71 -12.60
N LYS A 172 -14.80 8.56 -11.63
CA LYS A 172 -13.50 7.90 -11.84
C LYS A 172 -13.67 6.46 -12.30
N PHE A 173 -14.51 5.66 -11.64
CA PHE A 173 -14.76 4.28 -12.04
C PHE A 173 -15.38 4.17 -13.43
N GLN A 174 -16.27 5.09 -13.82
CA GLN A 174 -16.81 5.09 -15.17
C GLN A 174 -15.71 5.38 -16.20
N ALA A 175 -14.91 6.42 -15.98
CA ALA A 175 -13.80 6.76 -16.86
C ALA A 175 -12.75 5.64 -16.95
N LEU A 176 -12.46 4.96 -15.84
CA LEU A 176 -11.49 3.87 -15.79
C LEU A 176 -11.97 2.64 -16.57
N LYS A 177 -13.28 2.38 -16.65
CA LYS A 177 -13.82 1.34 -17.53
C LYS A 177 -13.53 1.68 -19.00
N ASP A 178 -13.82 2.91 -19.40
CA ASP A 178 -13.61 3.35 -20.78
C ASP A 178 -12.11 3.35 -21.15
N LEU A 179 -11.25 3.76 -20.21
CA LEU A 179 -9.79 3.72 -20.37
C LEU A 179 -9.25 2.28 -20.40
N TYR A 180 -9.75 1.39 -19.55
CA TYR A 180 -9.37 -0.02 -19.59
C TYR A 180 -9.71 -0.64 -20.94
N GLU A 181 -10.93 -0.43 -21.45
CA GLU A 181 -11.34 -0.95 -22.76
C GLU A 181 -10.44 -0.44 -23.90
N ALA A 182 -10.02 0.83 -23.83
CA ALA A 182 -9.10 1.40 -24.80
C ALA A 182 -7.67 0.83 -24.70
N LYS A 183 -7.19 0.53 -23.48
CA LYS A 183 -5.78 0.19 -23.21
C LYS A 183 -5.51 -1.29 -22.98
N LYS A 184 -6.53 -2.15 -22.82
CA LYS A 184 -6.33 -3.56 -22.40
C LYS A 184 -5.46 -4.38 -23.34
N ASN A 185 -5.47 -4.08 -24.64
CA ASN A 185 -4.63 -4.77 -25.62
C ASN A 185 -3.16 -4.34 -25.53
N GLU A 186 -2.90 -3.05 -25.31
CA GLU A 186 -1.54 -2.52 -25.08
C GLU A 186 -0.96 -3.10 -23.79
N LEU A 187 -1.76 -3.07 -22.72
CA LEU A 187 -1.41 -3.58 -21.40
C LEU A 187 -1.09 -5.08 -21.42
N ALA A 188 -1.77 -5.86 -22.27
CA ALA A 188 -1.52 -7.29 -22.42
C ALA A 188 -0.09 -7.60 -22.93
N THR A 189 0.55 -6.65 -23.60
CA THR A 189 1.92 -6.76 -24.12
C THR A 189 2.96 -5.93 -23.34
N ASP A 190 2.54 -5.17 -22.34
CA ASP A 190 3.43 -4.35 -21.51
C ASP A 190 4.21 -5.22 -20.52
N GLU A 191 5.53 -5.27 -20.67
CA GLU A 191 6.44 -6.06 -19.82
C GLU A 191 6.44 -5.58 -18.36
N GLU A 192 6.35 -4.27 -18.11
CA GLU A 192 6.31 -3.71 -16.76
C GLU A 192 4.98 -4.04 -16.08
N TYR A 193 3.89 -4.09 -16.84
CA TYR A 193 2.61 -4.59 -16.33
C TYR A 193 2.68 -6.08 -15.98
N GLN A 194 3.25 -6.93 -16.83
CA GLN A 194 3.39 -8.36 -16.51
C GLN A 194 4.24 -8.57 -15.26
N LYS A 195 5.37 -7.85 -15.16
CA LYS A 195 6.23 -7.89 -13.97
C LYS A 195 5.51 -7.42 -12.71
N PHE A 196 4.75 -6.32 -12.79
CA PHE A 196 3.91 -5.86 -11.70
C PHE A 196 2.90 -6.93 -11.29
N PHE A 197 2.19 -7.50 -12.27
CA PHE A 197 1.19 -8.54 -12.02
C PHE A 197 1.82 -9.77 -11.35
N ASP A 198 2.92 -10.29 -11.88
CA ASP A 198 3.57 -11.50 -11.35
C ASP A 198 4.12 -11.29 -9.93
N THR A 199 4.73 -10.13 -9.68
CA THR A 199 5.24 -9.76 -8.34
C THR A 199 4.11 -9.66 -7.31
N ASN A 200 2.96 -9.12 -7.75
CA ASN A 200 1.83 -8.81 -6.85
C ASN A 200 0.71 -9.86 -6.88
N LYS A 201 0.84 -10.92 -7.68
CA LYS A 201 -0.24 -11.90 -7.94
C LYS A 201 -0.87 -12.43 -6.64
N HIS A 202 -0.05 -12.65 -5.62
CA HIS A 202 -0.44 -13.23 -4.34
C HIS A 202 -1.55 -12.43 -3.61
N TRP A 203 -1.54 -11.09 -3.66
CA TRP A 203 -2.60 -10.26 -3.10
C TRP A 203 -3.52 -9.67 -4.18
N LEU A 204 -3.02 -9.44 -5.39
CA LEU A 204 -3.74 -8.75 -6.45
C LEU A 204 -4.90 -9.58 -7.02
N VAL A 205 -4.67 -10.88 -7.26
CA VAL A 205 -5.71 -11.81 -7.73
C VAL A 205 -6.86 -11.95 -6.74
N PRO A 206 -6.64 -12.27 -5.44
CA PRO A 206 -7.72 -12.33 -4.48
C PRO A 206 -8.41 -10.97 -4.30
N TYR A 207 -7.67 -9.85 -4.29
CA TYR A 207 -8.28 -8.52 -4.20
C TYR A 207 -9.24 -8.22 -5.35
N ALA A 208 -8.85 -8.49 -6.60
CA ALA A 208 -9.71 -8.24 -7.76
C ALA A 208 -10.93 -9.19 -7.77
N ALA A 209 -10.73 -10.46 -7.40
CA ALA A 209 -11.83 -11.41 -7.23
C ALA A 209 -12.81 -10.94 -6.15
N PHE A 210 -12.31 -10.50 -5.00
CA PHE A 210 -13.09 -9.97 -3.89
C PHE A 210 -13.92 -8.76 -4.34
N CYS A 211 -13.31 -7.78 -5.02
CA CYS A 211 -14.03 -6.60 -5.50
C CYS A 211 -15.17 -6.97 -6.44
N TYR A 212 -14.91 -7.87 -7.39
CA TYR A 212 -15.93 -8.34 -8.32
C TYR A 212 -17.06 -9.12 -7.60
N LEU A 213 -16.71 -9.99 -6.64
CA LEU A 213 -17.68 -10.76 -5.87
C LEU A 213 -18.51 -9.89 -4.93
N ARG A 214 -17.89 -8.90 -4.26
CA ARG A 214 -18.58 -7.86 -3.46
C ARG A 214 -19.66 -7.19 -4.28
N ASP A 215 -19.30 -6.70 -5.47
CA ASP A 215 -20.22 -5.95 -6.33
C ASP A 215 -21.33 -6.86 -6.89
N ARG A 216 -20.98 -8.10 -7.26
CA ARG A 216 -21.95 -9.09 -7.76
C ARG A 216 -22.96 -9.50 -6.69
N ASN A 217 -22.54 -9.64 -5.44
CA ASN A 217 -23.41 -10.02 -4.33
C ASN A 217 -24.08 -8.81 -3.66
N GLY A 218 -23.68 -7.58 -4.00
CA GLY A 218 -24.18 -6.35 -3.38
C GLY A 218 -23.77 -6.15 -1.91
N THR A 219 -22.77 -6.88 -1.43
CA THR A 219 -22.27 -6.79 -0.06
C THR A 219 -20.83 -7.30 0.05
N SER A 220 -20.02 -6.66 0.90
CA SER A 220 -18.67 -7.13 1.25
C SER A 220 -18.67 -8.27 2.28
N ASP A 221 -19.80 -8.50 2.94
CA ASP A 221 -19.95 -9.59 3.91
C ASP A 221 -19.97 -10.93 3.17
N PHE A 222 -18.79 -11.52 3.02
CA PHE A 222 -18.56 -12.76 2.29
C PHE A 222 -19.31 -13.96 2.86
N ASN A 223 -19.73 -13.92 4.14
CA ASN A 223 -20.59 -14.95 4.74
C ASN A 223 -21.99 -15.00 4.09
N LYS A 224 -22.41 -13.93 3.42
CA LYS A 224 -23.68 -13.84 2.69
C LYS A 224 -23.55 -14.25 1.22
N TRP A 225 -22.35 -14.53 0.74
CA TRP A 225 -22.13 -14.94 -0.65
C TRP A 225 -22.57 -16.38 -0.85
N LYS A 226 -23.30 -16.66 -1.93
CA LYS A 226 -23.78 -18.02 -2.23
C LYS A 226 -22.67 -18.96 -2.70
N ILE A 227 -21.61 -18.40 -3.27
CA ILE A 227 -20.43 -19.10 -3.77
C ILE A 227 -19.21 -18.30 -3.35
N TYR A 228 -18.09 -18.98 -3.10
CA TYR A 228 -16.83 -18.37 -2.66
C TYR A 228 -16.95 -17.59 -1.34
N SER A 229 -17.88 -17.98 -0.45
CA SER A 229 -17.94 -17.44 0.91
C SER A 229 -16.67 -17.78 1.70
N GLU A 230 -16.09 -18.94 1.43
CA GLU A 230 -14.76 -19.35 1.87
C GLU A 230 -13.79 -19.19 0.71
N TYR A 231 -12.60 -18.66 1.00
CA TYR A 231 -11.55 -18.48 0.02
C TYR A 231 -10.85 -19.80 -0.27
N ASP A 232 -10.78 -20.16 -1.56
CA ASP A 232 -9.98 -21.26 -2.07
C ASP A 232 -9.14 -20.74 -3.24
N LYS A 233 -7.81 -20.83 -3.10
CA LYS A 233 -6.86 -20.23 -4.04
C LYS A 233 -7.05 -20.78 -5.45
N ASP A 234 -7.14 -22.09 -5.62
CA ASP A 234 -7.21 -22.74 -6.94
C ASP A 234 -8.55 -22.47 -7.63
N ALA A 235 -9.64 -22.49 -6.85
CA ALA A 235 -10.98 -22.15 -7.34
C ALA A 235 -11.06 -20.70 -7.79
N ILE A 236 -10.44 -19.77 -7.05
CA ILE A 236 -10.39 -18.34 -7.42
C ILE A 236 -9.50 -18.12 -8.64
N GLU A 237 -8.30 -18.73 -8.72
CA GLU A 237 -7.44 -18.64 -9.90
C GLU A 237 -8.14 -19.13 -11.17
N LYS A 238 -8.91 -20.23 -11.06
CA LYS A 238 -9.75 -20.72 -12.17
C LYS A 238 -10.89 -19.76 -12.50
N TYR A 239 -11.55 -19.22 -11.47
CA TYR A 239 -12.70 -18.32 -11.61
C TYR A 239 -12.33 -17.04 -12.36
N VAL A 240 -11.17 -16.45 -12.03
CA VAL A 240 -10.66 -15.23 -12.64
C VAL A 240 -9.80 -15.45 -13.89
N SER A 241 -9.85 -16.65 -14.49
CA SER A 241 -9.04 -16.94 -15.68
C SER A 241 -9.42 -16.04 -16.87
N LYS A 242 -8.46 -15.78 -17.77
CA LYS A 242 -8.66 -14.98 -19.00
C LYS A 242 -9.79 -15.50 -19.91
N LYS A 243 -10.23 -16.75 -19.73
CA LYS A 243 -11.31 -17.39 -20.49
C LYS A 243 -12.70 -17.11 -19.92
N ALA A 244 -12.79 -16.57 -18.70
CA ALA A 244 -14.06 -16.30 -18.05
C ALA A 244 -14.79 -15.12 -18.70
N ARG A 245 -16.11 -15.22 -18.89
CA ARG A 245 -16.94 -14.14 -19.47
C ARG A 245 -16.90 -12.82 -18.68
N HIS A 246 -16.51 -12.89 -17.40
CA HIS A 246 -16.42 -11.73 -16.51
C HIS A 246 -14.97 -11.27 -16.29
N TYR A 247 -14.01 -11.84 -17.02
CA TYR A 247 -12.59 -11.55 -16.84
C TYR A 247 -12.29 -10.04 -16.90
N ASP A 248 -12.83 -9.32 -17.90
CA ASP A 248 -12.59 -7.89 -18.04
C ASP A 248 -13.04 -7.06 -16.82
N LYS A 249 -14.10 -7.49 -16.11
CA LYS A 249 -14.53 -6.83 -14.87
C LYS A 249 -13.54 -7.04 -13.73
N VAL A 250 -12.89 -8.19 -13.69
CA VAL A 250 -11.83 -8.49 -12.71
C VAL A 250 -10.54 -7.76 -13.11
N ALA A 251 -10.17 -7.84 -14.39
CA ALA A 251 -8.95 -7.25 -14.92
C ALA A 251 -8.93 -5.71 -14.85
N LEU A 252 -10.10 -5.07 -14.83
CA LEU A 252 -10.21 -3.65 -14.50
C LEU A 252 -9.53 -3.31 -13.15
N HIS A 253 -9.65 -4.17 -12.13
CA HIS A 253 -9.00 -3.94 -10.85
C HIS A 253 -7.47 -4.11 -10.94
N TYR A 254 -6.97 -5.03 -11.77
CA TYR A 254 -5.53 -5.14 -12.04
C TYR A 254 -4.98 -3.87 -12.69
N PHE A 255 -5.69 -3.37 -13.70
CA PHE A 255 -5.38 -2.14 -14.40
C PHE A 255 -5.35 -0.93 -13.46
N ILE A 256 -6.37 -0.78 -12.60
CA ILE A 256 -6.44 0.30 -11.63
C ILE A 256 -5.27 0.24 -10.65
N GLN A 257 -4.98 -0.94 -10.08
CA GLN A 257 -3.88 -1.09 -9.13
C GLN A 257 -2.51 -0.83 -9.77
N TYR A 258 -2.29 -1.26 -11.01
CA TYR A 258 -1.07 -0.97 -11.75
C TYR A 258 -0.86 0.54 -11.93
N HIS A 259 -1.90 1.26 -12.38
CA HIS A 259 -1.78 2.71 -12.57
C HIS A 259 -1.64 3.48 -11.25
N LEU A 260 -2.31 3.05 -10.17
CA LEU A 260 -2.09 3.62 -8.84
C LEU A 260 -0.64 3.41 -8.37
N HIS A 261 -0.09 2.20 -8.57
CA HIS A 261 1.31 1.88 -8.27
C HIS A 261 2.26 2.82 -9.00
N LEU A 262 2.10 2.96 -10.32
CA LEU A 262 2.94 3.85 -11.14
C LEU A 262 2.88 5.30 -10.65
N GLN A 263 1.68 5.81 -10.35
CA GLN A 263 1.51 7.20 -9.91
C GLN A 263 2.11 7.45 -8.52
N LEU A 264 1.89 6.55 -7.56
CA LEU A 264 2.45 6.70 -6.22
C LEU A 264 3.96 6.54 -6.21
N LYS A 265 4.49 5.55 -6.94
CA LYS A 265 5.94 5.36 -7.09
C LYS A 265 6.61 6.58 -7.71
N ALA A 266 6.04 7.12 -8.79
CA ALA A 266 6.54 8.34 -9.41
C ALA A 266 6.47 9.56 -8.49
N ALA A 267 5.49 9.63 -7.58
CA ALA A 267 5.40 10.69 -6.59
C ALA A 267 6.46 10.54 -5.48
N ALA A 268 6.68 9.32 -4.99
CA ALA A 268 7.73 9.01 -4.02
C ALA A 268 9.13 9.35 -4.57
N GLU A 269 9.46 8.86 -5.77
CA GLU A 269 10.72 9.17 -6.43
C GLU A 269 10.91 10.68 -6.66
N TYR A 270 9.84 11.40 -6.96
CA TYR A 270 9.87 12.85 -7.10
C TYR A 270 10.16 13.57 -5.77
N ALA A 271 9.55 13.11 -4.68
CA ALA A 271 9.84 13.62 -3.34
C ALA A 271 11.32 13.38 -2.98
N HIS A 272 11.83 12.18 -3.23
CA HIS A 272 13.23 11.83 -2.98
C HIS A 272 14.21 12.69 -3.78
N LYS A 273 13.95 12.94 -5.07
CA LYS A 273 14.73 13.86 -5.90
C LYS A 273 14.76 15.29 -5.35
N ASN A 274 13.77 15.66 -4.54
CA ASN A 274 13.66 16.95 -3.86
C ASN A 274 14.19 16.93 -2.42
N GLY A 275 14.79 15.82 -1.97
CA GLY A 275 15.32 15.68 -0.61
C GLY A 275 14.23 15.60 0.46
N VAL A 276 13.03 15.15 0.08
CA VAL A 276 11.87 14.98 0.96
C VAL A 276 11.57 13.49 1.05
N ILE A 277 11.50 12.95 2.27
CA ILE A 277 11.11 11.56 2.52
C ILE A 277 9.59 11.46 2.67
N LEU A 278 9.03 10.31 2.27
CA LEU A 278 7.61 10.02 2.35
C LEU A 278 7.35 9.01 3.46
N LYS A 279 6.55 9.40 4.46
CA LYS A 279 6.18 8.57 5.60
C LYS A 279 4.74 8.08 5.46
N GLY A 280 4.56 6.78 5.35
CA GLY A 280 3.24 6.15 5.31
C GLY A 280 2.62 6.04 6.72
N ASP A 281 1.34 5.68 6.77
CA ASP A 281 0.61 5.37 8.01
C ASP A 281 -0.05 4.00 7.87
N ILE A 282 0.25 3.11 8.81
CA ILE A 282 -0.22 1.72 8.79
C ILE A 282 -1.50 1.64 9.60
N ALA A 283 -2.62 1.32 8.94
CA ALA A 283 -3.86 1.04 9.65
C ALA A 283 -3.67 -0.11 10.64
N ILE A 284 -4.12 0.08 11.88
CA ILE A 284 -3.92 -0.86 13.00
C ILE A 284 -4.57 -2.23 12.78
N GLY A 285 -5.59 -2.31 11.93
CA GLY A 285 -6.29 -3.54 11.60
C GLY A 285 -6.79 -3.53 10.16
N VAL A 286 -7.52 -4.57 9.80
CA VAL A 286 -8.18 -4.71 8.51
C VAL A 286 -9.69 -4.70 8.70
N TYR A 287 -10.43 -4.34 7.65
CA TYR A 287 -11.88 -4.40 7.68
C TYR A 287 -12.35 -5.85 7.84
N ARG A 288 -13.26 -6.09 8.79
CA ARG A 288 -13.79 -7.42 9.13
C ARG A 288 -14.33 -8.19 7.94
N TYR A 289 -14.99 -7.48 7.04
CA TYR A 289 -15.59 -8.05 5.83
C TYR A 289 -14.79 -7.63 4.59
N GLY A 290 -13.47 -7.49 4.75
CA GLY A 290 -12.53 -7.14 3.68
C GLY A 290 -11.89 -8.38 3.05
N CYS A 291 -11.09 -8.14 2.01
CA CYS A 291 -10.34 -9.15 1.28
C CYS A 291 -9.34 -9.89 2.16
N ASP A 292 -8.60 -9.21 3.05
CA ASP A 292 -7.62 -9.90 3.92
C ASP A 292 -8.30 -10.91 4.85
N ALA A 293 -9.42 -10.52 5.46
CA ALA A 293 -10.21 -11.37 6.34
C ALA A 293 -10.94 -12.50 5.58
N TRP A 294 -11.31 -12.27 4.32
CA TRP A 294 -11.86 -13.32 3.46
C TRP A 294 -10.80 -14.34 3.04
N MET A 295 -9.60 -13.87 2.68
CA MET A 295 -8.52 -14.70 2.16
C MET A 295 -7.86 -15.56 3.24
N ALA A 296 -7.67 -15.01 4.43
CA ALA A 296 -6.95 -15.66 5.51
C ALA A 296 -7.59 -15.35 6.87
N PRO A 297 -8.87 -15.76 7.10
CA PRO A 297 -9.59 -15.48 8.34
C PRO A 297 -8.87 -16.00 9.59
N GLU A 298 -8.08 -17.07 9.47
CA GLU A 298 -7.34 -17.69 10.57
C GLU A 298 -6.22 -16.79 11.14
N LEU A 299 -5.76 -15.80 10.37
CA LEU A 299 -4.82 -14.79 10.84
C LEU A 299 -5.46 -13.77 11.79
N TYR A 300 -6.77 -13.85 12.00
CA TYR A 300 -7.56 -12.92 12.79
C TYR A 300 -8.47 -13.63 13.77
N HIS A 301 -8.67 -13.06 14.95
CA HIS A 301 -9.74 -13.48 15.86
C HIS A 301 -11.05 -12.85 15.41
N MET A 302 -11.76 -13.57 14.53
CA MET A 302 -13.01 -13.10 13.90
C MET A 302 -14.19 -13.01 14.88
N ASP A 303 -14.06 -13.58 16.07
CA ASP A 303 -15.00 -13.47 17.19
C ASP A 303 -14.71 -12.28 18.13
N MET A 304 -13.59 -11.58 17.91
CA MET A 304 -13.15 -10.44 18.75
C MET A 304 -13.12 -9.12 17.98
N GLN A 305 -13.06 -8.01 18.71
CA GLN A 305 -13.01 -6.65 18.16
C GLN A 305 -11.96 -5.80 18.86
N ALA A 306 -11.13 -5.12 18.09
CA ALA A 306 -10.16 -4.15 18.56
C ALA A 306 -10.84 -2.86 19.02
N GLY A 307 -10.24 -2.21 20.01
CA GLY A 307 -10.76 -1.00 20.61
C GLY A 307 -9.81 -0.41 21.64
N ALA A 308 -10.32 0.52 22.43
CA ALA A 308 -9.61 1.12 23.56
C ALA A 308 -10.49 1.05 24.82
N PRO A 309 -9.91 0.77 26.00
CA PRO A 309 -10.65 0.82 27.26
C PRO A 309 -11.14 2.25 27.56
N PRO A 310 -12.08 2.42 28.49
CA PRO A 310 -12.47 3.71 29.03
C PRO A 310 -11.27 4.59 29.43
N ASP A 311 -11.32 5.86 29.04
CA ASP A 311 -10.35 6.88 29.45
C ASP A 311 -11.04 8.22 29.77
N MET A 312 -10.23 9.23 30.11
CA MET A 312 -10.70 10.55 30.51
C MET A 312 -11.47 11.33 29.42
N PHE A 313 -11.27 11.00 28.15
CA PHE A 313 -11.94 11.63 27.00
C PHE A 313 -13.06 10.73 26.45
N ALA A 314 -12.89 9.42 26.49
CA ALA A 314 -13.83 8.41 26.06
C ALA A 314 -14.26 7.52 27.25
N VAL A 315 -15.18 8.04 28.07
CA VAL A 315 -15.63 7.38 29.31
C VAL A 315 -16.21 5.97 29.09
N LYS A 316 -16.75 5.68 27.89
CA LYS A 316 -17.27 4.35 27.54
C LYS A 316 -16.24 3.45 26.83
N GLY A 317 -15.02 3.95 26.61
CA GLY A 317 -14.06 3.34 25.71
C GLY A 317 -14.46 3.48 24.24
N GLN A 318 -13.76 2.75 23.38
CA GLN A 318 -13.98 2.76 21.94
C GLN A 318 -13.99 1.33 21.42
N ASN A 319 -14.86 1.05 20.45
CA ASN A 319 -14.85 -0.20 19.69
C ASN A 319 -14.73 0.17 18.21
N TRP A 320 -13.64 -0.26 17.59
CA TRP A 320 -13.32 0.08 16.20
C TRP A 320 -13.81 -0.99 15.22
N GLY A 321 -14.34 -2.12 15.70
CA GLY A 321 -14.97 -3.16 14.89
C GLY A 321 -14.03 -4.10 14.12
N PHE A 322 -12.74 -3.77 14.04
CA PHE A 322 -11.71 -4.60 13.40
C PHE A 322 -11.46 -5.89 14.19
N PRO A 323 -11.29 -7.05 13.54
CA PRO A 323 -10.82 -8.23 14.26
C PRO A 323 -9.38 -8.01 14.76
N THR A 324 -9.03 -8.61 15.88
CA THR A 324 -7.66 -8.57 16.40
C THR A 324 -6.80 -9.60 15.68
N TYR A 325 -5.50 -9.36 15.56
CA TYR A 325 -4.57 -10.32 14.96
C TYR A 325 -4.42 -11.57 15.82
N ASN A 326 -4.37 -12.73 15.16
CA ASN A 326 -3.98 -14.00 15.77
C ASN A 326 -2.46 -14.16 15.70
N TRP A 327 -1.76 -13.51 16.65
CA TRP A 327 -0.30 -13.45 16.67
C TRP A 327 0.37 -14.82 16.76
N GLU A 328 -0.24 -15.77 17.47
CA GLU A 328 0.27 -17.14 17.58
C GLU A 328 0.23 -17.85 16.22
N ARG A 329 -0.91 -17.77 15.52
CA ARG A 329 -1.03 -18.34 14.16
C ARG A 329 -0.07 -17.67 13.18
N MET A 330 0.06 -16.34 13.23
CA MET A 330 1.01 -15.61 12.38
C MET A 330 2.47 -15.99 12.69
N ALA A 331 2.84 -16.20 13.95
CA ALA A 331 4.19 -16.65 14.30
C ALA A 331 4.52 -18.03 13.69
N GLY A 332 3.50 -18.87 13.47
CA GLY A 332 3.65 -20.21 12.87
C GLY A 332 4.18 -20.23 11.43
N ASP A 333 3.99 -19.15 10.67
CA ASP A 333 4.59 -18.96 9.33
C ASP A 333 5.64 -17.84 9.30
N ASN A 334 6.19 -17.49 10.46
CA ASN A 334 7.16 -16.41 10.63
C ASN A 334 6.62 -15.05 10.13
N PHE A 335 5.35 -14.76 10.41
CA PHE A 335 4.69 -13.48 10.13
C PHE A 335 4.68 -13.11 8.63
N GLU A 336 4.48 -14.10 7.75
CA GLU A 336 4.58 -13.92 6.29
C GLU A 336 3.67 -12.79 5.78
N TRP A 337 2.41 -12.71 6.24
CA TRP A 337 1.49 -11.63 5.86
C TRP A 337 2.03 -10.24 6.22
N TRP A 338 2.66 -10.09 7.38
CA TRP A 338 3.28 -8.82 7.78
C TRP A 338 4.52 -8.51 6.95
N HIS A 339 5.36 -9.50 6.65
CA HIS A 339 6.50 -9.32 5.75
C HIS A 339 6.06 -8.86 4.36
N GLN A 340 5.03 -9.48 3.78
CA GLN A 340 4.45 -9.06 2.51
C GLN A 340 3.90 -7.63 2.60
N ARG A 341 3.16 -7.29 3.66
CA ARG A 341 2.61 -5.94 3.87
C ARG A 341 3.71 -4.88 3.91
N PHE A 342 4.76 -5.10 4.71
CA PHE A 342 5.88 -4.17 4.80
C PHE A 342 6.67 -4.08 3.48
N THR A 343 6.84 -5.20 2.78
CA THR A 343 7.50 -5.22 1.47
C THR A 343 6.72 -4.35 0.47
N GLN A 344 5.39 -4.53 0.39
CA GLN A 344 4.53 -3.76 -0.49
C GLN A 344 4.55 -2.26 -0.16
N MET A 345 4.47 -1.91 1.11
CA MET A 345 4.50 -0.49 1.53
C MET A 345 5.89 0.14 1.36
N GLY A 346 6.96 -0.67 1.46
CA GLY A 346 8.35 -0.25 1.26
C GLY A 346 8.67 0.18 -0.17
N GLU A 347 7.83 -0.15 -1.15
CA GLU A 347 7.93 0.36 -2.52
C GLU A 347 7.72 1.89 -2.61
N TYR A 348 7.04 2.49 -1.61
CA TYR A 348 6.62 3.89 -1.66
C TYR A 348 7.11 4.75 -0.51
N PHE A 349 7.36 4.14 0.66
CA PHE A 349 7.58 4.88 1.90
C PHE A 349 8.93 4.57 2.54
N ASP A 350 9.57 5.60 3.07
CA ASP A 350 10.85 5.53 3.77
C ASP A 350 10.69 5.22 5.27
N ALA A 351 9.49 5.49 5.81
CA ALA A 351 9.14 5.30 7.20
C ALA A 351 7.64 5.05 7.36
N PHE A 352 7.26 4.45 8.47
CA PHE A 352 5.87 4.16 8.81
C PHE A 352 5.45 4.85 10.11
N ARG A 353 4.18 5.24 10.19
CA ARG A 353 3.49 5.53 11.44
C ARG A 353 2.81 4.25 11.93
#